data_AF-A0A6A3AZP0-F1
#
_entry.id   AF-A0A6A3AZP0-F1
#
_cell.length_a   1.000
_cell.length_b   1.000
_cell.length_c   1.000
_cell.angle_alpha   90.00
_cell.angle_beta   90.00
_cell.angle_gamma   90.00
#
_symmetry.space_group_name_H-M   'P 1'
#
loop_
_entity.id
_entity.type
_entity.pdbx_description
1 polymer ?
#
loop_
_entity_poly.entity_id
_entity_poly.type
_entity_poly.pdbx_seq_one_letter_code
_entity_poly.pdbx_strand_id
1 'polypeptide(L)'
;MFLEKVAFCIHNISYQGRFPFSDFSVLNLPNQFKSSFNFIDGLPNLKGRKINWMKVGILESDRVLIVSPYYAQELISGKDKGVELDNIIRKTCVTGIVNGMDVMDAKPLLKEALQAEMGLPCDNNVPVIGFIGMLEEQKGSDIFAAVS
;
A
#
# COMPACT_ATOMS: atom_id res chain seq x y z
N MET A 1 24.30 -0.18 -26.25
CA MET A 1 22.86 -0.05 -25.97
C MET A 1 22.71 -0.15 -24.46
N PHE A 2 22.51 0.97 -23.76
CA PHE A 2 22.25 0.92 -22.33
C PHE A 2 20.83 0.35 -22.17
N LEU A 3 20.71 -0.86 -21.63
CA LEU A 3 19.44 -1.46 -21.26
C LEU A 3 18.97 -0.74 -20.00
N GLU A 4 18.01 0.16 -20.16
CA GLU A 4 17.32 0.76 -19.02
C GLU A 4 16.68 -0.33 -18.17
N LYS A 5 16.66 -0.12 -16.85
CA LYS A 5 16.14 -1.05 -15.85
C LYS A 5 15.01 -0.40 -15.08
N VAL A 6 13.95 -1.16 -14.81
CA VAL A 6 12.76 -0.67 -14.10
C VAL A 6 12.65 -1.36 -12.75
N ALA A 7 12.56 -0.56 -11.70
CA ALA A 7 12.16 -1.02 -10.37
C ALA A 7 10.72 -0.57 -10.07
N PHE A 8 9.88 -1.48 -9.59
CA PHE A 8 8.50 -1.21 -9.21
C PHE A 8 8.33 -1.29 -7.70
N CYS A 9 7.89 -0.20 -7.06
CA CYS A 9 7.74 -0.13 -5.60
C CYS A 9 6.27 -0.18 -5.18
N ILE A 10 5.92 -1.14 -4.33
CA ILE A 10 4.58 -1.31 -3.77
C ILE A 10 4.51 -0.58 -2.42
N HIS A 11 3.72 0.48 -2.37
CA HIS A 11 3.46 1.26 -1.15
C HIS A 11 2.19 0.81 -0.43
N ASN A 12 1.18 0.36 -1.18
CA ASN A 12 -0.09 -0.14 -0.63
C ASN A 12 -0.72 -1.13 -1.63
N ILE A 13 -0.90 -2.38 -1.20
CA ILE A 13 -1.44 -3.46 -2.04
C ILE A 13 -2.93 -3.31 -2.36
N SER A 14 -3.67 -2.50 -1.58
CA SER A 14 -5.13 -2.36 -1.72
C SER A 14 -5.53 -1.69 -3.04
N TYR A 15 -4.66 -0.83 -3.59
CA TYR A 15 -4.94 -0.06 -4.81
C TYR A 15 -4.16 -0.61 -6.00
N GLN A 16 -4.78 -1.52 -6.76
CA GLN A 16 -4.09 -2.28 -7.81
C GLN A 16 -4.32 -1.79 -9.24
N GLY A 17 -5.20 -0.80 -9.43
CA GLY A 17 -5.65 -0.39 -10.77
C GLY A 17 -6.40 -1.51 -11.49
N ARG A 18 -7.54 -1.93 -10.92
CA ARG A 18 -8.40 -2.97 -11.48
C ARG A 18 -9.46 -2.32 -12.40
N PHE A 19 -9.38 -2.58 -13.70
CA PHE A 19 -10.30 -2.00 -14.70
C PHE A 19 -10.98 -3.09 -15.54
N PRO A 20 -12.11 -2.79 -16.23
CA PRO A 20 -12.71 -3.70 -17.20
C PRO A 20 -11.70 -4.28 -18.19
N PHE A 21 -11.82 -5.57 -18.51
CA PHE A 21 -10.89 -6.22 -19.44
C PHE A 21 -10.94 -5.64 -20.87
N SER A 22 -12.08 -5.05 -21.26
CA SER A 22 -12.26 -4.33 -22.53
C SER A 22 -11.27 -3.19 -22.71
N ASP A 23 -10.88 -2.55 -21.61
CA ASP A 23 -10.13 -1.29 -21.63
C ASP A 23 -8.66 -1.49 -22.02
N PHE A 24 -8.20 -2.75 -22.17
CA PHE A 24 -6.88 -3.01 -22.73
C PHE A 24 -6.70 -2.38 -24.12
N SER A 25 -7.76 -2.31 -24.93
CA SER A 25 -7.68 -1.75 -26.29
C SER A 25 -7.30 -0.27 -26.32
N VAL A 26 -7.65 0.50 -25.28
CA VAL A 26 -7.38 1.94 -25.23
C VAL A 26 -6.00 2.27 -24.67
N LEU A 27 -5.26 1.28 -24.16
CA LEU A 27 -3.90 1.46 -23.64
C LEU A 27 -2.86 1.64 -24.75
N ASN A 28 -3.21 1.34 -26.01
CA ASN A 28 -2.30 1.35 -27.16
C ASN A 28 -1.02 0.51 -26.95
N LEU A 29 -1.14 -0.61 -26.21
CA LEU A 29 -0.05 -1.54 -25.94
C LEU A 29 -0.07 -2.76 -26.88
N PRO A 30 1.09 -3.33 -27.24
CA PRO A 30 1.14 -4.59 -27.98
C PRO A 30 0.41 -5.72 -27.27
N ASN A 31 -0.29 -6.57 -28.03
CA ASN A 31 -1.10 -7.68 -27.50
C ASN A 31 -0.30 -8.70 -26.67
N GLN A 32 1.02 -8.76 -26.82
CA GLN A 32 1.89 -9.64 -26.03
C GLN A 32 1.79 -9.37 -24.52
N PHE A 33 1.49 -8.13 -24.10
CA PHE A 33 1.35 -7.76 -22.69
C PHE A 33 -0.04 -8.08 -22.12
N LYS A 34 -1.02 -8.40 -22.97
CA LYS A 34 -2.42 -8.59 -22.55
C LYS A 34 -2.59 -9.70 -21.51
N SER A 35 -1.76 -10.74 -21.58
CA SER A 35 -1.72 -11.84 -20.60
C SER A 35 -1.22 -11.36 -19.22
N SER A 36 -0.24 -10.45 -19.19
CA SER A 36 0.27 -9.84 -17.97
C SER A 36 -0.79 -8.98 -17.29
N PHE A 37 -1.60 -8.24 -18.05
CA PHE A 37 -2.74 -7.49 -17.50
C PHE A 37 -3.89 -8.37 -17.01
N ASN A 38 -4.10 -9.55 -17.60
CA ASN A 38 -5.25 -10.41 -17.31
C ASN A 38 -5.31 -10.82 -15.84
N PHE A 39 -6.43 -10.50 -15.18
CA PHE A 39 -6.64 -10.75 -13.76
C PHE A 39 -8.09 -11.18 -13.51
N ILE A 40 -8.30 -12.12 -12.59
CA ILE A 40 -9.64 -12.55 -12.17
C ILE A 40 -9.87 -11.97 -10.78
N ASP A 41 -10.75 -10.98 -10.70
CA ASP A 41 -11.18 -10.39 -9.44
C ASP A 41 -12.12 -11.37 -8.73
N GLY A 42 -11.82 -11.69 -7.47
CA GLY A 42 -12.61 -12.59 -6.65
C GLY A 42 -13.51 -11.90 -5.63
N LEU A 43 -13.48 -10.57 -5.53
CA LEU A 43 -14.29 -9.82 -4.56
C LEU A 43 -15.80 -10.01 -4.85
N PRO A 44 -16.64 -10.35 -3.86
CA PRO A 44 -18.03 -10.78 -4.05
C PRO A 44 -18.86 -9.95 -5.03
N ASN A 45 -18.79 -8.62 -4.93
CA ASN A 45 -19.58 -7.68 -5.74
C ASN A 45 -18.86 -7.20 -7.01
N LEU A 46 -17.60 -7.60 -7.20
CA LEU A 46 -16.72 -7.12 -8.25
C LEU A 46 -16.09 -8.27 -9.04
N LYS A 47 -16.61 -9.50 -8.87
CA LYS A 47 -16.09 -10.71 -9.50
C LYS A 47 -16.06 -10.59 -11.01
N GLY A 48 -14.98 -11.05 -11.61
CA GLY A 48 -14.90 -11.17 -13.06
C GLY A 48 -13.52 -10.87 -13.62
N ARG A 49 -13.43 -10.97 -14.94
CA ARG A 49 -12.20 -10.73 -15.68
C ARG A 49 -11.93 -9.22 -15.78
N LYS A 50 -10.74 -8.83 -15.37
CA LYS A 50 -10.26 -7.44 -15.35
C LYS A 50 -8.86 -7.34 -15.92
N ILE A 51 -8.43 -6.12 -16.22
CA ILE A 51 -7.02 -5.79 -16.27
C ILE A 51 -6.55 -5.32 -14.88
N ASN A 52 -5.29 -5.61 -14.53
CA ASN A 52 -4.68 -5.21 -13.25
C ASN A 52 -3.30 -4.59 -13.50
N TRP A 53 -3.16 -3.30 -13.20
CA TRP A 53 -1.95 -2.54 -13.50
C TRP A 53 -0.79 -2.91 -12.57
N MET A 54 -1.07 -3.10 -11.28
CA MET A 54 -0.05 -3.51 -10.31
C MET A 54 0.53 -4.88 -10.65
N LYS A 55 -0.32 -5.83 -11.09
CA LYS A 55 0.13 -7.14 -11.57
C LYS A 55 1.16 -7.03 -12.68
N VAL A 56 0.96 -6.11 -13.62
CA VAL A 56 1.90 -5.88 -14.73
C VAL A 56 3.19 -5.25 -14.22
N GLY A 57 3.10 -4.25 -13.34
CA GLY A 57 4.28 -3.67 -12.69
C GLY A 57 5.15 -4.70 -11.96
N ILE A 58 4.51 -5.71 -11.34
CA ILE A 58 5.21 -6.81 -10.69
C ILE A 58 5.85 -7.77 -11.71
N LEU A 59 5.15 -8.12 -12.78
CA LEU A 59 5.62 -9.11 -13.76
C LEU A 59 6.66 -8.59 -14.74
N GLU A 60 6.54 -7.32 -15.15
CA GLU A 60 7.35 -6.73 -16.23
C GLU A 60 8.53 -5.87 -15.73
N SER A 61 8.65 -5.65 -14.41
CA SER A 61 9.80 -4.93 -13.85
C SER A 61 10.99 -5.85 -13.60
N ASP A 62 12.20 -5.30 -13.67
CA ASP A 62 13.42 -6.02 -13.33
C ASP A 62 13.54 -6.30 -11.82
N ARG A 63 12.94 -5.42 -11.01
CA ARG A 63 12.96 -5.55 -9.55
C ARG A 63 11.69 -5.02 -8.92
N VAL A 64 11.13 -5.79 -7.98
CA VAL A 64 9.99 -5.36 -7.17
C VAL A 64 10.45 -5.04 -5.75
N LEU A 65 10.08 -3.85 -5.27
CA LEU A 65 10.38 -3.33 -3.93
C LEU A 65 9.09 -3.19 -3.13
N ILE A 66 9.18 -3.37 -1.81
CA ILE A 66 8.06 -3.19 -0.88
C ILE A 66 8.58 -2.33 0.29
N VAL A 67 7.73 -1.45 0.83
CA VAL A 67 8.14 -0.47 1.86
C VAL A 67 8.41 -1.03 3.27
N SER A 68 8.44 -2.36 3.42
CA SER A 68 8.80 -3.03 4.68
C SER A 68 9.12 -4.52 4.43
N PRO A 69 10.19 -5.08 5.05
CA PRO A 69 10.48 -6.52 5.02
C PRO A 69 9.33 -7.38 5.57
N TYR A 70 8.72 -6.94 6.67
CA TYR A 70 7.59 -7.66 7.27
C TYR A 70 6.35 -7.58 6.38
N TYR A 71 6.07 -6.40 5.82
CA TYR A 71 4.96 -6.25 4.89
C TYR A 71 5.14 -7.15 3.66
N ALA A 72 6.36 -7.29 3.14
CA ALA A 72 6.65 -8.23 2.05
C ALA A 72 6.30 -9.68 2.42
N GLN A 73 6.59 -10.11 3.65
CA GLN A 73 6.20 -11.44 4.15
C GLN A 73 4.69 -11.58 4.29
N GLU A 74 4.00 -10.55 4.79
CA GLU A 74 2.54 -10.55 4.88
C GLU A 74 1.89 -10.69 3.50
N LEU A 75 2.35 -9.95 2.50
CA LEU A 75 1.78 -9.98 1.15
C LEU A 75 1.88 -11.36 0.49
N ILE A 76 2.92 -12.13 0.80
CA ILE A 76 3.07 -13.51 0.31
C ILE A 76 2.48 -14.55 1.26
N SER A 77 1.89 -14.17 2.40
CA SER A 77 1.36 -15.15 3.37
C SER A 77 0.03 -15.76 2.93
N GLY A 78 -0.75 -15.07 2.10
CA GLY A 78 -2.00 -15.60 1.58
C GLY A 78 -2.82 -14.59 0.80
N LYS A 79 -3.91 -15.10 0.19
CA LYS A 79 -4.78 -14.37 -0.73
C LYS A 79 -5.34 -13.07 -0.12
N ASP A 80 -5.79 -13.11 1.13
CA ASP A 80 -6.44 -11.95 1.76
C ASP A 80 -5.43 -10.82 2.01
N LYS A 81 -4.24 -11.15 2.53
CA LYS A 81 -3.17 -10.19 2.81
C LYS A 81 -2.54 -9.64 1.53
N GLY A 82 -2.32 -10.49 0.53
CA GLY A 82 -1.79 -10.09 -0.78
C GLY A 82 -2.85 -9.51 -1.72
N VAL A 83 -4.12 -9.41 -1.28
CA VAL A 83 -5.26 -8.92 -2.05
C VAL A 83 -5.28 -9.57 -3.45
N GLU A 84 -5.20 -10.90 -3.47
CA GLU A 84 -5.20 -11.76 -4.67
C GLU A 84 -3.96 -11.68 -5.58
N LEU A 85 -2.91 -10.95 -5.18
CA LEU A 85 -1.61 -10.90 -5.86
C LEU A 85 -0.53 -11.73 -5.15
N ASP A 86 -0.85 -12.38 -4.03
CA ASP A 86 0.07 -13.16 -3.18
C ASP A 86 0.91 -14.16 -3.98
N ASN A 87 0.28 -14.92 -4.88
CA ASN A 87 0.96 -15.93 -5.69
C ASN A 87 1.89 -15.33 -6.75
N ILE A 88 1.56 -14.13 -7.25
CA ILE A 88 2.39 -13.44 -8.23
C ILE A 88 3.60 -12.84 -7.52
N ILE A 89 3.38 -12.18 -6.39
CA ILE A 89 4.43 -11.63 -5.54
C ILE A 89 5.36 -12.73 -5.05
N ARG A 90 4.85 -13.92 -4.69
CA ARG A 90 5.69 -15.06 -4.28
C ARG A 90 6.63 -15.55 -5.40
N LYS A 91 6.18 -15.47 -6.66
CA LYS A 91 6.96 -15.92 -7.83
C LYS A 91 8.01 -14.90 -8.25
N THR A 92 7.77 -13.63 -7.99
CA THR A 92 8.73 -12.54 -8.24
C THR A 92 9.57 -12.32 -7.01
N CYS A 93 10.89 -12.47 -7.07
CA CYS A 93 11.73 -12.14 -5.92
C CYS A 93 11.47 -10.67 -5.50
N VAL A 94 10.94 -10.43 -4.30
CA VAL A 94 10.67 -9.08 -3.76
C VAL A 94 11.65 -8.75 -2.64
N THR A 95 12.06 -7.50 -2.49
CA THR A 95 12.74 -7.06 -1.26
C THR A 95 11.98 -5.95 -0.56
N GLY A 96 11.84 -6.11 0.75
CA GLY A 96 11.33 -5.06 1.60
C GLY A 96 12.43 -4.12 2.05
N ILE A 97 12.19 -2.81 1.99
CA ILE A 97 13.07 -1.75 2.49
C ILE A 97 12.21 -0.82 3.33
N VAL A 98 12.60 -0.61 4.59
CA VAL A 98 11.87 0.26 5.52
C VAL A 98 11.99 1.72 5.06
N ASN A 99 10.87 2.44 5.02
CA ASN A 99 10.89 3.87 4.74
C ASN A 99 11.65 4.64 5.82
N GLY A 100 12.46 5.62 5.41
CA GLY A 100 13.01 6.61 6.32
C GLY A 100 11.97 7.65 6.74
N MET A 101 12.34 8.49 7.70
CA MET A 101 11.60 9.70 8.06
C MET A 101 12.57 10.83 8.36
N ASP A 102 12.17 12.07 8.05
CA ASP A 102 12.90 13.26 8.47
C ASP A 102 12.62 13.52 9.95
N VAL A 103 13.67 13.60 10.75
CA VAL A 103 13.56 13.74 12.22
C VAL A 103 13.86 15.17 12.62
N MET A 104 12.91 15.80 13.31
CA MET A 104 13.10 17.08 14.00
C MET A 104 13.02 16.89 15.51
N ASP A 105 13.97 17.47 16.24
CA ASP A 105 14.03 17.38 17.71
C ASP A 105 13.27 18.54 18.37
N ALA A 106 11.94 18.51 18.24
CA ALA A 106 11.04 19.55 18.78
C ALA A 106 9.88 18.96 19.61
N LYS A 107 9.94 17.67 19.97
CA LYS A 107 8.82 16.94 20.60
C LYS A 107 8.27 17.61 21.88
N PRO A 108 9.08 18.08 22.84
CA PRO A 108 8.56 18.69 24.06
C PRO A 108 7.77 19.98 23.76
N LEU A 109 8.33 20.85 22.92
CA LEU A 109 7.70 22.11 22.52
C LEU A 109 6.37 21.87 21.79
N LEU A 110 6.33 20.86 20.91
CA LEU A 110 5.12 20.50 20.17
C LEU A 110 4.03 19.92 21.09
N LYS A 111 4.39 19.20 22.16
CA LYS A 111 3.42 18.64 23.11
C LYS A 111 2.70 19.74 23.88
N GLU A 112 3.44 20.70 24.43
CA GLU A 112 2.87 21.81 25.19
C GLU A 112 1.97 22.68 24.30
N ALA A 113 2.43 23.01 23.09
CA ALA A 113 1.64 23.74 22.10
C ALA A 113 0.34 23.00 21.73
N LEU A 114 0.40 21.68 21.52
CA LEU A 114 -0.78 20.86 21.23
C LEU A 114 -1.77 20.85 22.41
N GLN A 115 -1.29 20.72 23.64
CA GLN A 115 -2.15 20.76 24.83
C GLN A 115 -2.88 22.11 24.94
N ALA A 116 -2.17 23.21 24.73
CA ALA A 116 -2.75 24.56 24.75
C ALA A 116 -3.80 24.75 23.64
N GLU A 117 -3.48 24.37 22.40
CA GLU A 117 -4.39 24.51 21.25
C GLU A 117 -5.69 23.72 21.42
N MET A 118 -5.59 22.52 22.01
CA MET A 118 -6.73 21.62 22.22
C MET A 118 -7.47 21.87 23.54
N GLY A 119 -7.04 22.87 24.34
CA GLY A 119 -7.64 23.18 25.64
C GLY A 119 -7.42 22.09 26.71
N LEU A 120 -6.37 21.28 26.58
CA LEU A 120 -5.97 20.26 27.55
C LEU A 120 -5.08 20.86 28.66
N PRO A 121 -4.96 20.20 29.83
CA PRO A 121 -3.98 20.60 30.84
C PRO A 121 -2.56 20.60 30.26
N CYS A 122 -1.87 21.75 30.36
CA CYS A 122 -0.47 21.89 29.96
C CYS A 122 0.44 21.28 31.04
N ASP A 123 0.55 19.96 31.03
CA ASP A 123 1.41 19.18 31.92
C ASP A 123 2.21 18.16 31.11
N ASN A 124 3.54 18.29 31.16
CA ASN A 124 4.47 17.43 30.47
C ASN A 124 4.47 15.99 31.01
N ASN A 125 3.98 15.76 32.24
CA ASN A 125 3.88 14.43 32.85
C ASN A 125 2.60 13.68 32.47
N VAL A 126 1.57 14.38 31.97
CA VAL A 126 0.32 13.74 31.52
C VAL A 126 0.55 13.11 30.15
N PRO A 127 0.27 11.81 29.95
CA PRO A 127 0.35 11.19 28.63
C PRO A 127 -0.74 11.76 27.71
N VAL A 128 -0.37 12.08 26.47
CA VAL A 128 -1.31 12.53 25.43
C VAL A 128 -1.40 11.42 24.40
N ILE A 129 -2.62 10.93 24.15
CA ILE A 129 -2.91 9.95 23.10
C ILE A 129 -3.49 10.72 21.92
N GLY A 130 -2.91 10.55 20.74
CA GLY A 130 -3.37 11.18 19.51
C GLY A 130 -3.54 10.14 18.40
N PHE A 131 -4.59 10.30 17.61
CA PHE A 131 -4.82 9.55 16.38
C PHE A 131 -4.64 10.47 15.18
N ILE A 132 -3.76 10.10 14.24
CA ILE A 132 -3.57 10.81 12.98
C ILE A 132 -3.61 9.78 11.86
N GLY A 133 -4.67 9.81 11.06
CA GLY A 133 -4.87 8.88 9.96
C GLY A 133 -6.08 9.24 9.13
N MET A 134 -6.16 8.69 7.92
CA MET A 134 -7.39 8.74 7.13
C MET A 134 -8.50 7.98 7.86
N LEU A 135 -9.74 8.43 7.70
CA LEU A 135 -10.93 7.76 8.25
C LEU A 135 -11.35 6.61 7.33
N GLU A 136 -10.48 5.62 7.22
CA GLU A 136 -10.67 4.40 6.46
C GLU A 136 -10.46 3.19 7.37
N GLU A 137 -11.13 2.07 7.06
CA GLU A 137 -11.06 0.82 7.84
C GLU A 137 -9.60 0.37 8.09
N GLN A 138 -8.71 0.57 7.10
CA GLN A 138 -7.29 0.26 7.22
C GLN A 138 -6.60 0.95 8.41
N LYS A 139 -7.11 2.09 8.88
CA LYS A 139 -6.56 2.87 9.98
C LYS A 139 -7.25 2.62 11.32
N GLY A 140 -8.38 1.90 11.33
CA GLY A 140 -9.08 1.51 12.56
C GLY A 140 -9.61 2.70 13.38
N SER A 141 -9.98 3.81 12.72
CA SER A 141 -10.51 5.00 13.41
C SER A 141 -11.82 4.70 14.14
N ASP A 142 -12.61 3.78 13.60
CA ASP A 142 -13.82 3.22 14.21
C ASP A 142 -13.53 2.47 15.52
N ILE A 143 -12.46 1.66 15.54
CA ILE A 143 -12.00 0.95 16.74
C ILE A 143 -11.51 1.95 17.79
N PHE A 144 -10.71 2.95 17.38
CA PHE A 144 -10.21 3.98 18.28
C PHE A 144 -11.35 4.77 18.94
N ALA A 145 -12.36 5.16 18.15
CA ALA A 145 -13.55 5.84 18.66
C ALA A 145 -14.37 4.98 19.63
N ALA A 146 -14.38 3.66 19.46
CA ALA A 146 -15.12 2.76 20.34
C ALA A 146 -14.48 2.56 21.73
N VAL A 147 -13.22 2.95 21.92
CA VAL A 147 -12.46 2.74 23.17
C VAL A 147 -11.95 4.04 23.81
N SER A 148 -12.30 5.20 23.24
CA SER A 148 -11.98 6.53 23.76
C SER A 148 -13.17 7.17 24.48
#